data_AF-A0AAV4R987-F1
#
_entry.id   AF-A0AAV4R987-F1
#
_cell.length_a   1.000
_cell.length_b   1.000
_cell.length_c   1.000
_cell.angle_alpha   90.00
_cell.angle_beta   90.00
_cell.angle_gamma   90.00
#
_symmetry.space_group_name_H-M   'P 1'
#
loop_
_entity.id
_entity.type
_entity.pdbx_description
1 polymer ?
#
loop_
_entity_poly.entity_id
_entity_poly.type
_entity_poly.pdbx_seq_one_letter_code
_entity_poly.pdbx_strand_id
1 'polypeptide(L)' 'MDCKVVVVGDSKCGKSALVRRFANGNFLTMYTPTDFEKCSVDHLVGDYNVRLTIWDTSGAVAYDIARLIML' A
#
# COMPACT_ATOMS: atom_id res chain seq x y z
N MET A 1 10.42 9.27 12.73
CA MET A 1 10.99 9.18 11.36
C MET A 1 9.84 8.91 10.41
N ASP A 2 9.84 9.52 9.23
CA ASP A 2 8.79 9.29 8.22
C ASP A 2 9.36 8.49 7.05
N CYS A 3 8.65 7.44 6.65
CA CYS A 3 9.02 6.57 5.53
C CYS A 3 7.84 6.44 4.56
N LYS A 4 8.10 6.67 3.28
CA LYS A 4 7.14 6.45 2.19
C LYS A 4 7.33 5.03 1.65
N VAL A 5 6.26 4.25 1.63
CA VAL A 5 6.23 2.90 1.05
C VAL A 5 5.26 2.92 -0.13
N VAL A 6 5.69 2.46 -1.30
CA VAL A 6 4.83 2.33 -2.49
C VAL A 6 4.72 0.86 -2.84
N VAL A 7 3.49 0.34 -2.90
CA VAL A 7 3.22 -1.07 -3.17
C VAL A 7 2.83 -1.22 -4.64
N VAL A 8 3.66 -1.94 -5.41
CA VAL A 8 3.49 -2.15 -6.86
C VAL A 8 3.40 -3.64 -7.20
N GLY A 9 2.84 -3.94 -8.36
CA GLY A 9 2.62 -5.30 -8.86
C GLY A 9 1.33 -5.44 -9.64
N ASP A 10 1.14 -6.59 -10.27
CA ASP A 10 0.04 -6.86 -11.19
C ASP A 10 -1.36 -6.70 -10.56
N SER A 11 -2.37 -6.52 -11.40
CA SER A 11 -3.76 -6.54 -10.97
C SER A 11 -4.09 -7.84 -10.25
N LYS A 12 -4.83 -7.76 -9.13
CA LYS A 12 -5.28 -8.92 -8.34
C LYS A 12 -4.18 -9.76 -7.68
N CYS A 13 -2.91 -9.33 -7.67
CA CYS A 13 -1.83 -10.07 -7.00
C CYS A 13 -1.85 -10.00 -5.45
N GLY A 14 -2.80 -9.26 -4.85
CA GLY A 14 -3.00 -9.22 -3.40
C GLY A 14 -2.44 -7.98 -2.66
N LYS A 15 -1.99 -6.94 -3.37
CA LYS A 15 -1.44 -5.70 -2.78
C LYS A 15 -2.32 -5.11 -1.68
N SER A 16 -3.58 -4.83 -2.00
CA SER A 16 -4.53 -4.24 -1.04
C SER A 16 -4.80 -5.15 0.15
N ALA A 17 -4.87 -6.47 -0.08
CA ALA A 17 -5.05 -7.43 1.01
C ALA A 17 -3.83 -7.45 1.96
N LEU A 18 -2.62 -7.36 1.42
CA LEU A 18 -1.39 -7.23 2.19
C LEU A 18 -1.37 -5.93 3.01
N VAL A 19 -1.64 -4.79 2.37
CA VAL A 19 -1.67 -3.47 3.05
C VAL A 19 -2.72 -3.44 4.16
N ARG A 20 -3.93 -3.96 3.89
CA ARG A 20 -5.02 -4.02 4.88
C ARG A 20 -4.66 -4.90 6.08
N ARG A 21 -4.04 -6.05 5.81
CA ARG A 21 -3.63 -7.00 6.84
C ARG A 21 -2.53 -6.42 7.71
N PHE A 22 -1.56 -5.74 7.09
CA PHE A 22 -0.49 -5.06 7.81
C PHE A 22 -1.02 -3.91 8.68
N ALA A 23 -1.84 -3.02 8.12
CA ALA A 23 -2.27 -1.81 8.81
C ALA A 23 -3.33 -2.07 9.89
N ASN A 24 -4.28 -2.97 9.63
CA ASN A 24 -5.48 -3.11 10.44
C ASN A 24 -5.72 -4.54 10.96
N GLY A 25 -4.82 -5.49 10.70
CA GLY A 25 -4.99 -6.91 11.06
C GLY A 25 -6.06 -7.67 10.26
N ASN A 26 -6.81 -6.98 9.41
CA ASN A 26 -7.93 -7.55 8.64
C ASN A 26 -7.52 -7.94 7.23
N PHE A 27 -7.99 -9.10 6.77
CA PHE A 27 -7.79 -9.55 5.39
C PHE A 27 -8.99 -9.16 4.52
N LEU A 28 -8.74 -8.69 3.30
CA LEU A 28 -9.80 -8.41 2.32
C LEU A 28 -10.21 -9.72 1.64
N THR A 29 -11.41 -10.21 1.94
CA THR A 29 -11.96 -11.44 1.35
C THR A 29 -12.64 -11.19 0.00
N MET A 30 -13.04 -9.95 -0.29
CA MET A 30 -13.64 -9.55 -1.56
C MET A 30 -12.73 -8.60 -2.33
N TYR A 31 -12.63 -8.82 -3.64
CA TYR A 31 -11.85 -7.96 -4.53
C TYR A 31 -12.65 -6.73 -4.93
N THR A 32 -12.11 -5.56 -4.63
CA THR A 32 -12.52 -4.28 -5.23
C THR A 32 -11.29 -3.71 -5.95
N PRO A 33 -11.38 -3.31 -7.24
CA PRO A 33 -10.27 -2.66 -7.92
C PRO A 33 -9.83 -1.41 -7.16
N THR A 34 -8.52 -1.30 -6.90
CA THR A 34 -7.92 -0.14 -6.26
C THR A 34 -7.58 0.89 -7.34
N ASP A 35 -8.06 2.12 -7.17
CA ASP A 35 -7.57 3.25 -7.94
C ASP A 35 -6.25 3.73 -7.30
N PHE A 36 -6.33 4.38 -6.14
CA PHE A 36 -5.19 4.68 -5.26
C PHE A 36 -5.68 4.83 -3.81
N GLU A 37 -5.01 4.18 -2.85
CA GLU A 37 -5.35 4.30 -1.42
C GLU A 37 -4.09 4.64 -0.61
N LYS A 38 -4.22 5.60 0.33
CA LYS A 38 -3.16 6.00 1.25
C LYS A 38 -3.49 5.52 2.66
N CYS A 39 -2.55 4.83 3.28
CA CYS A 39 -2.63 4.41 4.67
C CYS A 39 -1.43 4.95 5.45
N SER A 40 -1.61 5.24 6.74
CA SER A 40 -0.53 5.67 7.62
C SER A 40 -0.55 4.87 8.91
N VAL A 41 0.59 4.28 9.27
CA VAL A 41 0.74 3.41 10.42
C VAL A 41 2.02 3.80 11.14
N ASP A 42 1.93 4.05 12.44
CA ASP A 42 3.10 4.23 13.29
C ASP A 42 3.56 2.83 13.76
N HIS A 43 4.83 2.51 13.55
CA HIS A 43 5.40 1.20 13.87
C HIS A 43 6.73 1.35 14.60
N LEU A 44 6.93 0.54 15.63
CA LEU A 44 8.21 0.44 16.32
C LEU A 44 9.14 -0.50 15.53
N VAL A 45 10.32 0.00 15.14
CA VAL A 45 11.36 -0.77 14.44
C VAL A 45 12.65 -0.64 15.25
N GLY A 46 12.99 -1.67 16.01
CA GLY A 46 14.00 -1.55 17.08
C GLY A 46 13.51 -0.55 18.14
N ASP A 47 14.31 0.48 18.39
CA ASP A 47 13.95 1.56 19.34
C ASP A 47 13.36 2.80 18.64
N TYR A 48 13.12 2.74 17.34
CA TYR A 48 12.66 3.88 16.54
C TYR A 48 11.17 3.80 16.23
N ASN A 49 10.43 4.85 16.57
CA ASN A 49 9.08 5.07 16.07
C ASN A 49 9.13 5.61 14.63
N VAL A 50 8.68 4.78 13.69
CA VAL A 50 8.64 5.07 12.27
C VAL A 50 7.20 5.20 11.82
N ARG A 51 6.86 6.33 11.19
CA ARG A 51 5.60 6.51 10.50
C ARG A 51 5.73 6.02 9.07
N LEU A 52 5.03 4.92 8.77
CA LEU A 52 4.94 4.38 7.43
C LEU A 52 3.74 5.02 6.72
N THR A 53 4.01 5.79 5.67
CA THR A 53 2.99 6.24 4.73
C THR A 53 2.97 5.28 3.55
N ILE A 54 1.98 4.40 3.51
CA ILE A 54 1.84 3.35 2.51
C ILE A 54 0.90 3.82 1.41
N TRP A 55 1.35 3.74 0.17
CA TRP A 55 0.60 4.00 -1.04
C TRP A 55 0.29 2.67 -1.73
N ASP A 56 -0.96 2.23 -1.64
CA ASP A 56 -1.48 1.10 -2.40
C ASP A 56 -1.89 1.57 -3.80
N THR A 57 -1.33 0.94 -4.83
CA THR A 57 -1.47 1.40 -6.22
C THR A 57 -2.26 0.41 -7.05
N SER A 58 -3.00 0.90 -8.05
CA SER A 58 -3.62 0.02 -9.02
C SER A 58 -2.60 -0.85 -9.76
N GLY A 59 -2.98 -2.08 -10.06
CA GLY A 59 -2.21 -2.98 -10.92
C GLY A 59 -2.43 -2.77 -12.42
N ALA A 60 -3.47 -2.01 -12.80
CA ALA A 60 -3.95 -1.93 -14.18
C ALA A 60 -3.08 -1.01 -15.04
N VAL A 61 -2.88 -1.40 -16.30
CA VAL A 61 -2.05 -0.68 -17.30
C VAL A 61 -2.48 0.79 -17.46
N ALA A 62 -3.76 1.09 -17.26
CA ALA A 62 -4.30 2.46 -17.28
C ALA A 62 -3.63 3.40 -16.25
N TYR A 63 -2.98 2.86 -15.21
CA TYR A 63 -2.34 3.60 -14.13
C TYR A 63 -0.81 3.61 -14.20
N ASP A 64 -0.19 3.21 -15.31
CA ASP A 64 1.27 3.15 -15.44
C ASP A 64 1.94 4.53 -15.26
N ILE A 65 1.35 5.59 -15.85
CA ILE A 65 1.84 6.97 -15.68
C ILE A 65 1.66 7.42 -14.22
N ALA A 66 0.52 7.11 -13.62
CA ALA A 66 0.24 7.46 -12.23
C ALA A 66 1.17 6.72 -11.24
N ARG A 67 1.65 5.51 -11.59
CA ARG A 67 2.67 4.79 -10.81
C ARG A 67 4.06 5.40 -10.98
N LEU A 68 4.41 5.88 -12.18
CA LEU A 68 5.70 6.53 -12.44
C LEU A 68 5.92 7.78 -11.57
N ILE A 69 4.88 8.59 -11.33
CA ILE A 69 4.97 9.79 -10.48
C ILE A 69 5.07 9.48 -8.98
N MET A 70 4.86 8.22 -8.59
CA MET A 70 4.86 7.78 -7.20
C MET A 70 6.18 7.14 -6.77
N LEU A 71 6.96 6.63 -7.72
CA LEU A 71 8.34 6.16 -7.52
C LEU A 71 9.29 7.35 -7.32
#